data_AF-A0A6A3I0U4-F1
#
_entry.id   AF-A0A6A3I0U4-F1
#
_cell.length_a   1.000
_cell.length_b   1.000
_cell.length_c   1.000
_cell.angle_alpha   90.00
_cell.angle_beta   90.00
_cell.angle_gamma   90.00
#
_symmetry.space_group_name_H-M   'P 1'
#
loop_
_entity.id
_entity.type
_entity.pdbx_description
1 polymer ?
#
loop_
_entity_poly.entity_id
_entity_poly.type
_entity_poly.pdbx_seq_one_letter_code
_entity_poly.pdbx_strand_id
1 'polypeptide(L)'
;MASFKRRQAHGNFDIVLLQETHVSEETAPVLTREHAQQWGYRVGMGCPTLSLWSGEDKSKAGVGVLVHPNGRFQQLKPVLEKHWSPNFMAVSVVMDGMEVYVANIYAPVDRELREQY
;
A
#
# COMPACT_ATOMS: atom_id res chain seq x y z
N MET A 1 -0.56 -10.11 21.71
CA MET A 1 -0.09 -9.05 20.79
C MET A 1 1.45 -8.95 20.76
N ALA A 2 2.16 -10.01 20.33
CA ALA A 2 3.63 -9.99 20.17
C ALA A 2 4.07 -9.93 18.69
N SER A 3 3.13 -10.06 17.75
CA SER A 3 3.43 -10.31 16.34
C SER A 3 4.10 -9.13 15.63
N PHE A 4 3.74 -7.89 15.95
CA PHE A 4 4.27 -6.69 15.27
C PHE A 4 5.72 -6.33 15.62
N LYS A 5 6.33 -6.92 16.65
CA LYS A 5 7.67 -6.52 17.14
C LYS A 5 8.85 -7.32 16.56
N ARG A 6 8.59 -8.34 15.73
CA ARG A 6 9.67 -9.21 15.24
C ARG A 6 10.33 -8.58 14.01
N ARG A 7 11.45 -7.86 14.21
CA ARG A 7 12.40 -7.54 13.13
C ARG A 7 12.80 -8.84 12.46
N GLN A 8 12.59 -8.97 11.15
CA GLN A 8 13.19 -10.05 10.39
C GLN A 8 14.72 -9.94 10.51
N ALA A 9 15.41 -11.09 10.50
CA ALA A 9 16.86 -11.20 10.68
C ALA A 9 17.69 -10.38 9.68
N HIS A 10 17.07 -9.85 8.61
CA HIS A 10 17.70 -9.08 7.55
C HIS A 10 17.27 -7.59 7.48
N GLY A 11 16.43 -7.11 8.39
CA GLY A 11 16.07 -5.68 8.45
C GLY A 11 15.05 -5.19 7.39
N ASN A 12 14.51 -6.08 6.55
CA ASN A 12 13.45 -5.72 5.60
C ASN A 12 12.11 -5.50 6.31
N PHE A 13 11.34 -4.50 5.86
CA PHE A 13 9.99 -4.23 6.33
C PHE A 13 8.98 -5.14 5.62
N ASP A 14 8.10 -5.81 6.37
CA ASP A 14 7.08 -6.70 5.81
C ASP A 14 5.98 -5.94 5.05
N ILE A 15 5.71 -4.70 5.46
CA ILE A 15 4.77 -3.77 4.84
C ILE A 15 5.36 -2.36 4.87
N VAL A 16 5.16 -1.59 3.79
CA VAL A 16 5.61 -0.20 3.67
C VAL A 16 4.41 0.66 3.26
N LEU A 17 4.23 1.77 3.96
CA LEU A 17 3.24 2.79 3.66
C LEU A 17 3.95 3.97 3.01
N LEU A 18 3.58 4.31 1.78
CA LEU A 18 4.15 5.41 1.03
C LEU A 18 3.15 6.57 0.97
N GLN A 19 3.69 7.79 0.97
CA GLN A 19 2.96 9.05 0.91
C GLN A 19 3.67 9.96 -0.08
N GLU A 20 2.95 10.96 -0.60
CA GLU A 20 3.44 11.86 -1.66
C GLU A 20 3.96 11.07 -2.87
N THR A 21 3.22 10.03 -3.27
CA THR A 21 3.67 9.15 -4.37
C THR A 21 3.53 9.80 -5.73
N HIS A 22 2.64 10.81 -5.88
CA HIS A 22 2.33 11.50 -7.13
C HIS A 22 1.92 10.54 -8.27
N VAL A 23 1.33 9.40 -7.90
CA VAL A 23 0.95 8.36 -8.85
C VAL A 23 -0.38 8.72 -9.50
N SER A 24 -0.41 8.63 -10.82
CA SER A 24 -1.64 8.70 -11.62
C SER A 24 -2.24 7.32 -11.84
N GLU A 25 -3.51 7.26 -12.25
CA GLU A 25 -4.16 6.00 -12.65
C GLU A 25 -3.39 5.28 -13.77
N GLU A 26 -2.76 6.02 -14.68
CA GLU A 26 -1.97 5.46 -15.78
C GLU A 26 -0.63 4.85 -15.32
N THR A 27 -0.01 5.43 -14.29
CA THR A 27 1.31 5.00 -13.80
C THR A 27 1.23 3.92 -12.72
N ALA A 28 0.12 3.84 -11.98
CA ALA A 28 -0.09 2.81 -10.96
C ALA A 28 0.11 1.36 -11.48
N PRO A 29 -0.40 0.96 -12.67
CA PRO A 29 -0.13 -0.37 -13.22
C PRO A 29 1.35 -0.63 -13.52
N VAL A 30 2.10 0.40 -13.94
CA VAL A 30 3.53 0.31 -14.23
C VAL A 30 4.30 0.05 -12.94
N LEU A 31 4.10 0.88 -11.92
CA LEU A 31 4.76 0.75 -10.63
C LEU A 31 4.41 -0.57 -9.92
N THR A 32 3.17 -1.03 -10.05
CA THR A 32 2.76 -2.35 -9.56
C THR A 32 3.58 -3.47 -10.21
N ARG A 33 3.76 -3.40 -11.54
CA ARG A 33 4.56 -4.37 -12.28
C ARG A 33 6.03 -4.31 -11.90
N GLU A 34 6.60 -3.11 -11.83
CA GLU A 34 8.01 -2.91 -11.48
C GLU A 34 8.31 -3.44 -10.07
N HIS A 35 7.46 -3.13 -9.09
CA HIS A 35 7.61 -3.65 -7.73
C HIS A 35 7.60 -5.17 -7.71
N ALA A 36 6.64 -5.82 -8.37
CA ALA A 36 6.58 -7.28 -8.44
C ALA A 36 7.81 -7.89 -9.15
N GLN A 37 8.29 -7.27 -10.23
CA GLN A 37 9.43 -7.74 -11.00
C GLN A 37 10.75 -7.69 -10.24
N GLN A 38 10.93 -6.72 -9.33
CA GLN A 38 12.10 -6.66 -8.44
C GLN A 38 12.25 -7.93 -7.59
N TRP A 39 11.17 -8.67 -7.39
CA TRP A 39 11.13 -9.93 -6.64
C TRP A 39 10.92 -11.17 -7.53
N GLY A 40 10.91 -11.02 -8.85
CA GLY A 40 10.68 -12.12 -9.80
C GLY A 40 9.22 -12.57 -9.93
N TYR A 41 8.25 -11.78 -9.46
CA TYR A 41 6.82 -12.09 -9.59
C TYR A 41 6.21 -11.46 -10.85
N ARG A 42 5.20 -12.14 -11.39
CA ARG A 42 4.30 -11.59 -12.42
C ARG A 42 3.14 -10.86 -11.76
N VAL A 43 2.45 -10.02 -12.53
CA VAL A 43 1.20 -9.35 -12.12
C VAL A 43 0.03 -9.88 -12.94
N GLY A 44 -1.18 -9.80 -12.39
CA GLY A 44 -2.43 -10.19 -13.06
C GLY A 44 -3.12 -11.37 -12.39
N MET A 45 -4.05 -11.98 -13.12
CA MET A 45 -4.92 -13.04 -12.59
C MET A 45 -4.11 -14.23 -12.06
N GLY A 46 -4.44 -14.67 -10.83
CA GLY A 46 -3.76 -15.78 -10.16
C GLY A 46 -2.38 -15.46 -9.60
N CYS A 47 -1.86 -14.25 -9.80
CA CYS A 47 -0.62 -13.78 -9.19
C CYS A 47 -0.91 -13.04 -7.87
N PRO A 48 0.01 -13.08 -6.89
CA PRO A 48 -0.15 -12.31 -5.66
C PRO A 48 -0.12 -10.81 -5.96
N THR A 49 -1.01 -10.06 -5.31
CA THR A 49 -0.92 -8.60 -5.29
C THR A 49 0.12 -8.19 -4.26
N LEU A 50 1.14 -7.46 -4.69
CA LEU A 50 2.26 -7.04 -3.83
C LEU A 50 2.29 -5.53 -3.56
N SER A 51 1.49 -4.76 -4.29
CA SER A 51 1.36 -3.32 -4.11
C SER A 51 -0.01 -2.82 -4.53
N LEU A 52 -0.50 -1.80 -3.84
CA LEU A 52 -1.70 -1.04 -4.22
C LEU A 52 -1.37 0.46 -4.15
N TRP A 53 -2.01 1.25 -5.01
CA TRP A 53 -1.75 2.68 -5.16
C TRP A 53 -3.07 3.43 -5.28
N SER A 54 -3.21 4.55 -4.58
CA SER A 54 -4.28 5.51 -4.84
C SER A 54 -3.87 6.40 -6.02
N GLY A 55 -4.17 5.97 -7.25
CA GLY A 55 -4.00 6.83 -8.41
C GLY A 55 -5.14 7.85 -8.48
N GLU A 56 -4.82 9.12 -8.72
CA GLU A 56 -5.81 10.11 -9.15
C GLU A 56 -5.21 10.98 -10.25
N ASP A 57 -6.04 11.38 -11.20
CA ASP A 57 -5.61 12.10 -12.39
C ASP A 57 -5.08 13.50 -12.03
N LYS A 58 -3.86 13.82 -12.49
CA LYS A 58 -3.13 15.08 -12.19
C LYS A 58 -2.86 15.36 -10.70
N SER A 59 -2.77 14.33 -9.85
CA SER A 59 -2.64 14.54 -8.39
C SER A 59 -1.26 15.09 -7.97
N LYS A 60 -1.27 16.00 -6.99
CA LYS A 60 -0.08 16.53 -6.29
C LYS A 60 0.22 15.76 -4.99
N ALA A 61 -0.47 14.65 -4.76
CA ALA A 61 -0.38 13.82 -3.57
C ALA A 61 -0.44 12.35 -3.99
N GLY A 62 -0.66 11.43 -3.06
CA GLY A 62 -0.80 10.02 -3.37
C GLY A 62 -0.30 9.15 -2.24
N VAL A 63 -0.98 8.04 -2.01
CA VAL A 63 -0.60 7.02 -1.05
C VAL A 63 -0.41 5.67 -1.75
N GLY A 64 0.46 4.85 -1.18
CA GLY A 64 0.72 3.50 -1.65
C GLY A 64 0.94 2.55 -0.48
N VAL A 65 0.64 1.27 -0.71
CA VAL A 65 0.99 0.18 0.20
C VAL A 65 1.77 -0.87 -0.56
N LEU A 66 2.95 -1.23 -0.06
CA LEU A 66 3.79 -2.30 -0.58
C LEU A 66 3.89 -3.42 0.46
N VAL A 67 3.87 -4.68 0.02
CA VAL A 67 4.13 -5.83 0.88
C VAL A 67 5.32 -6.62 0.37
N HIS A 68 6.19 -7.02 1.29
CA HIS A 68 7.30 -7.89 0.94
C HIS A 68 6.75 -9.29 0.61
N PRO A 69 7.04 -9.89 -0.54
CA PRO A 69 6.42 -11.16 -0.96
C PRO A 69 6.73 -12.32 0.00
N ASN A 70 7.93 -12.32 0.58
CA ASN A 70 8.36 -13.30 1.61
C ASN A 70 8.15 -12.79 3.05
N GLY A 71 7.38 -11.72 3.20
CA GLY A 71 7.06 -11.11 4.49
C GLY A 71 5.95 -11.84 5.23
N ARG A 72 5.66 -11.39 6.45
CA ARG A 72 4.58 -11.96 7.28
C ARG A 72 3.19 -11.51 6.86
N PHE A 73 3.09 -10.38 6.17
CA PHE A 73 1.84 -9.88 5.59
C PHE A 73 1.66 -10.51 4.21
N GLN A 74 0.54 -11.19 4.04
CA GLN A 74 0.18 -11.92 2.82
C GLN A 74 -1.20 -11.50 2.34
N GLN A 75 -1.56 -11.85 1.11
CA GLN A 75 -2.90 -11.61 0.55
C GLN A 75 -3.36 -10.14 0.65
N LEU A 76 -2.52 -9.21 0.19
CA LEU A 76 -2.87 -7.79 0.11
C LEU A 76 -4.14 -7.63 -0.74
N LYS A 77 -5.18 -7.04 -0.15
CA LYS A 77 -6.47 -6.78 -0.78
C LYS A 77 -6.90 -5.35 -0.54
N PRO A 78 -7.52 -4.71 -1.53
CA PRO A 78 -8.06 -3.39 -1.35
C PRO A 78 -9.30 -3.42 -0.44
N VAL A 79 -9.48 -2.37 0.37
CA VAL A 79 -10.61 -2.21 1.30
C VAL A 79 -11.12 -0.78 1.22
N LEU A 80 -12.45 -0.60 1.21
CA LEU A 80 -13.08 0.73 1.09
C LEU A 80 -12.61 1.51 -0.16
N GLU A 81 -12.39 0.83 -1.29
CA GLU A 81 -11.87 1.45 -2.54
C GLU A 81 -12.65 2.69 -2.99
N LYS A 82 -13.98 2.67 -2.81
CA LYS A 82 -14.83 3.82 -3.12
C LYS A 82 -14.49 5.11 -2.35
N HIS A 83 -13.69 5.00 -1.29
CA HIS A 83 -13.23 6.11 -0.46
C HIS A 83 -11.74 6.41 -0.66
N TRP A 84 -11.04 5.65 -1.50
CA TRP A 84 -9.64 5.93 -1.75
C TRP A 84 -9.48 7.30 -2.41
N SER A 85 -8.45 8.00 -1.98
CA SER A 85 -8.08 9.33 -2.44
C SER A 85 -6.55 9.48 -2.34
N PRO A 86 -5.95 10.56 -2.87
CA PRO A 86 -4.52 10.81 -2.71
C PRO A 86 -4.04 10.91 -1.26
N ASN A 87 -4.95 11.05 -0.31
CA ASN A 87 -4.68 11.19 1.12
C ASN A 87 -5.10 9.98 1.95
N PHE A 88 -5.83 9.04 1.37
CA PHE A 88 -6.39 7.91 2.09
C PHE A 88 -6.45 6.66 1.24
N MET A 89 -5.92 5.56 1.77
CA MET A 89 -6.26 4.24 1.29
C MET A 89 -6.30 3.25 2.45
N ALA A 90 -7.15 2.23 2.32
CA ALA A 90 -7.23 1.14 3.26
C ALA A 90 -7.07 -0.19 2.54
N VAL A 91 -6.38 -1.13 3.19
CA VAL A 91 -6.15 -2.48 2.67
C VAL A 91 -6.36 -3.49 3.78
N SER A 92 -6.64 -4.74 3.40
CA SER A 92 -6.49 -5.88 4.29
C SER A 92 -5.31 -6.75 3.87
N VAL A 93 -4.69 -7.37 4.87
CA VAL A 93 -3.62 -8.35 4.73
C VAL A 93 -3.86 -9.46 5.75
N VAL A 94 -3.37 -10.66 5.46
CA VAL A 94 -3.39 -11.78 6.40
C VAL A 94 -2.03 -11.87 7.09
N MET A 95 -2.03 -11.91 8.42
CA MET A 95 -0.84 -12.13 9.25
C MET A 95 -1.15 -13.21 10.28
N ASP A 96 -0.34 -14.28 10.29
CA ASP A 96 -0.51 -15.43 11.20
C ASP A 96 -1.95 -16.01 11.19
N GLY A 97 -2.60 -16.03 10.00
CA GLY A 97 -3.98 -16.51 9.82
C GLY A 97 -5.08 -15.53 10.24
N MET A 98 -4.73 -14.35 10.75
CA MET A 98 -5.68 -13.29 11.09
C MET A 98 -5.71 -12.23 10.00
N GLU A 99 -6.90 -11.76 9.65
CA GLU A 99 -7.05 -10.57 8.80
C GLU A 99 -6.73 -9.32 9.61
N VAL A 100 -5.89 -8.46 9.05
CA VAL A 100 -5.45 -7.19 9.61
C VAL A 100 -5.78 -6.10 8.60
N TYR A 101 -6.41 -5.03 9.10
CA TYR A 101 -6.73 -3.85 8.30
C TYR A 101 -5.68 -2.77 8.54
N VAL A 102 -5.20 -2.17 7.45
CA VAL A 102 -4.19 -1.12 7.48
C VAL A 102 -4.75 0.10 6.74
N ALA A 103 -4.78 1.23 7.42
CA ALA A 103 -5.14 2.52 6.83
C ALA A 103 -3.89 3.37 6.65
N ASN A 104 -3.62 3.79 5.42
CA ASN A 104 -2.60 4.78 5.10
C ASN A 104 -3.27 6.13 4.95
N ILE A 105 -2.99 7.03 5.89
CA ILE A 105 -3.58 8.37 5.96
C ILE A 105 -2.44 9.39 5.83
N TYR A 106 -2.49 10.20 4.78
CA TYR A 106 -1.59 11.31 4.55
C TYR A 106 -2.33 12.63 4.84
N ALA A 107 -2.06 13.21 6.02
CA ALA A 107 -2.65 14.47 6.44
C ALA A 107 -1.95 15.65 5.73
N PRO A 108 -2.69 16.58 5.09
CA PRO A 108 -2.10 17.77 4.50
C PRO A 108 -1.26 18.58 5.50
N VAL A 109 -0.12 19.09 5.04
CA VAL A 109 0.79 19.92 5.85
C VAL A 109 0.15 21.28 6.16
N ASP A 110 -0.61 21.82 5.21
CA ASP A 110 -1.39 23.05 5.41
C ASP A 110 -2.58 22.77 6.34
N ARG A 111 -2.71 23.61 7.37
CA ARG A 111 -3.74 23.50 8.40
C ARG A 111 -5.15 23.74 7.83
N GLU A 112 -5.33 24.71 6.94
CA GLU A 112 -6.64 25.03 6.39
C GLU A 112 -7.18 23.89 5.52
N LEU A 113 -6.29 23.21 4.79
CA LEU A 113 -6.61 21.99 4.04
C LEU A 113 -6.85 20.80 4.97
N ARG A 114 -6.14 20.69 6.10
CA ARG A 114 -6.32 19.58 7.05
C ARG A 114 -7.68 19.59 7.75
N GLU A 115 -8.26 20.76 8.03
CA GLU A 115 -9.55 20.88 8.72
C GLU A 115 -10.77 20.62 7.80
N GLN A 116 -10.55 20.36 6.50
CA GLN A 116 -11.61 20.08 5.51
C GLN A 116 -11.88 18.58 5.27
N TYR A 117 -11.05 17.68 5.80
CA TYR A 117 -11.13 16.22 5.65
C TYR A 117 -11.27 15.52 7.01
#